data_AF-A0A8T8I2M2-F1
#
_entry.id   AF-A0A8T8I2M2-F1
#
_cell.length_a   1.000
_cell.length_b   1.000
_cell.length_c   1.000
_cell.angle_alpha   90.00
_cell.angle_beta   90.00
_cell.angle_gamma   90.00
#
_symmetry.space_group_name_H-M   'P 1'
#
loop_
_entity.id
_entity.type
_entity.pdbx_description
1 polymer ?
#
loop_
_entity_poly.entity_id
_entity_poly.type
_entity_poly.pdbx_seq_one_letter_code
_entity_poly.pdbx_strand_id
1 'polypeptide(L)'
;MFREVSYRLSKLLDEIEDGDIGLPDIQRPFVWSRTKVRDLFDSMYRGFPVGYFLFWENPAVPAGTRQIGVNDKQQVARRLIVDGQQRLTSLYSVIKN
;
A
#
# COMPACT_ATOMS: atom_id res chain seq x y z
N MET A 1 -19.17 -1.19 -7.58
CA MET A 1 -19.20 -2.66 -7.68
C MET A 1 -17.85 -3.18 -7.18
N PHE A 2 -17.84 -4.19 -6.30
CA PHE A 2 -16.59 -4.81 -5.82
C PHE A 2 -16.02 -5.71 -6.93
N ARG A 3 -14.69 -5.68 -7.12
CA ARG A 3 -13.97 -6.50 -8.10
C ARG A 3 -12.72 -7.09 -7.46
N GLU A 4 -12.61 -8.41 -7.48
CA GLU A 4 -11.39 -9.11 -7.10
C GLU A 4 -10.46 -9.20 -8.32
N VAL A 5 -9.20 -8.83 -8.13
CA VAL A 5 -8.16 -8.83 -9.17
C VAL A 5 -6.86 -9.32 -8.57
N SER A 6 -6.14 -10.18 -9.31
CA SER A 6 -4.80 -10.60 -8.94
C SER A 6 -3.77 -9.64 -9.54
N TYR A 7 -2.94 -9.06 -8.68
CA TYR A 7 -1.83 -8.22 -9.07
C TYR A 7 -0.50 -8.86 -8.67
N ARG A 8 0.53 -8.67 -9.50
CA ARG A 8 1.91 -8.89 -9.07
C ARG A 8 2.27 -7.84 -8.04
N LEU A 9 2.92 -8.26 -6.95
CA LEU A 9 3.35 -7.33 -5.90
C LEU A 9 4.23 -6.21 -6.46
N SER A 10 5.16 -6.54 -7.36
CA SER A 10 6.04 -5.54 -8.00
C SER A 10 5.26 -4.38 -8.62
N LYS A 11 4.17 -4.69 -9.34
CA LYS A 11 3.30 -3.67 -9.94
C LYS A 11 2.69 -2.74 -8.88
N LEU A 12 2.22 -3.27 -7.76
CA LEU A 12 1.69 -2.44 -6.68
C LEU A 12 2.78 -1.54 -6.06
N LEU A 13 4.01 -2.03 -5.98
CA LEU A 13 5.13 -1.24 -5.45
C LEU A 13 5.54 -0.11 -6.40
N ASP A 14 5.57 -0.38 -7.71
CA ASP A 14 5.83 0.63 -8.74
C ASP A 14 4.73 1.70 -8.76
N GLU A 15 3.46 1.31 -8.60
CA GLU A 15 2.33 2.23 -8.52
C GLU A 15 2.38 3.13 -7.26
N ILE A 16 2.95 2.63 -6.16
CA ILE A 16 3.26 3.47 -4.99
C ILE A 16 4.41 4.42 -5.31
N GLU A 17 5.45 3.94 -5.98
CA GLU A 17 6.63 4.71 -6.35
C GLU A 17 6.25 5.91 -7.22
N ASP A 18 5.39 5.71 -8.22
CA ASP A 18 4.89 6.73 -9.14
C ASP A 18 3.83 7.66 -8.51
N GLY A 19 3.22 7.24 -7.40
CA GLY A 19 2.19 7.98 -6.67
C GLY A 19 0.75 7.66 -7.10
N ASP A 20 0.53 6.64 -7.92
CA ASP A 20 -0.81 6.20 -8.34
C ASP A 20 -1.62 5.59 -7.19
N ILE A 21 -0.93 4.99 -6.20
CA ILE A 21 -1.51 4.51 -4.94
C ILE A 21 -1.20 5.49 -3.80
N GLY A 22 -2.25 6.04 -3.18
CA GLY A 22 -2.18 6.93 -2.04
C GLY A 22 -2.92 6.43 -0.80
N LEU A 23 -2.87 7.22 0.26
CA LEU A 23 -3.56 7.02 1.54
C LEU A 23 -4.68 8.05 1.69
N PRO A 24 -5.89 7.64 2.11
CA PRO A 24 -6.89 8.59 2.54
C PRO A 24 -6.47 9.27 3.85
N ASP A 25 -6.87 10.54 4.04
CA ASP A 25 -6.50 11.32 5.22
C ASP A 25 -6.96 10.70 6.54
N ILE A 26 -8.10 10.01 6.55
CA ILE A 26 -8.64 9.32 7.73
C ILE A 26 -7.75 8.16 8.21
N GLN A 27 -6.80 7.67 7.39
CA GLN A 27 -5.94 6.56 7.81
C GLN A 27 -5.04 6.95 8.99
N ARG A 28 -4.79 5.99 9.87
CA ARG A 28 -3.79 6.19 10.93
C ARG A 28 -2.36 6.24 10.35
N PRO A 29 -1.40 6.85 11.05
CA PRO A 29 0.02 6.75 10.72
C PRO A 29 0.51 5.30 10.67
N PHE A 30 1.68 5.09 10.08
CA PHE A 30 2.36 3.80 10.16
C PHE A 30 2.80 3.51 11.61
N VAL A 31 2.40 2.36 12.15
CA VAL A 31 2.61 1.99 13.56
C VAL A 31 3.19 0.59 13.74
N TRP A 32 3.55 -0.10 12.67
CA TRP A 32 4.16 -1.43 12.76
C TRP A 32 5.62 -1.34 13.21
N SER A 33 5.96 -2.12 14.24
CA SER A 33 7.34 -2.31 14.67
C SER A 33 8.10 -3.19 13.68
N ARG A 34 9.44 -3.12 13.71
CA ARG A 34 10.31 -3.97 12.87
C ARG A 34 9.99 -5.47 13.03
N THR A 35 9.61 -5.91 14.23
CA THR A 35 9.19 -7.29 14.50
C THR A 35 7.96 -7.67 13.66
N LYS A 36 6.92 -6.83 13.64
CA LYS A 36 5.72 -7.11 12.82
C LYS A 36 6.02 -7.10 11.34
N VAL A 37 6.92 -6.23 10.89
CA VAL A 37 7.40 -6.22 9.50
C VAL A 37 8.06 -7.57 9.19
N ARG A 38 9.03 -7.99 10.00
CA ARG A 38 9.70 -9.29 9.84
C ARG A 38 8.72 -10.46 9.83
N ASP A 39 7.76 -10.48 10.75
CA ASP A 39 6.79 -11.58 10.88
C ASP A 39 5.87 -11.68 9.64
N LEU A 40 5.57 -10.55 8.98
CA LEU A 40 4.89 -10.54 7.68
C LEU A 40 5.74 -11.24 6.60
N PHE A 41 7.01 -10.90 6.50
CA PHE A 41 7.93 -11.53 5.54
C PHE A 41 8.13 -13.02 5.82
N ASP A 42 8.26 -13.43 7.09
CA ASP A 42 8.34 -14.84 7.49
C ASP A 42 7.07 -15.60 7.10
N SER A 43 5.89 -14.99 7.29
CA SER A 43 4.62 -15.58 6.86
C SER A 43 4.56 -15.78 5.34
N MET A 44 4.97 -14.78 4.56
CA MET A 44 5.03 -14.87 3.10
C MET A 44 6.03 -15.95 2.64
N TYR A 45 7.22 -15.99 3.24
CA TYR A 45 8.26 -16.97 2.92
C TYR A 45 7.79 -18.41 3.17
N ARG A 46 7.02 -18.62 4.25
CA ARG A 46 6.43 -19.93 4.59
C ARG A 46 5.17 -20.27 3.78
N GLY A 47 4.71 -19.37 2.91
CA GLY A 47 3.49 -19.57 2.11
C GLY A 47 2.18 -19.43 2.90
N PHE A 48 2.21 -18.81 4.08
CA PHE A 48 0.98 -18.53 4.83
C PHE A 48 0.18 -17.38 4.19
N PRO A 49 -1.16 -17.44 4.23
CA PRO A 49 -1.99 -16.38 3.68
C PRO A 49 -1.79 -15.08 4.47
N VAL A 50 -1.46 -14.00 3.76
CA VAL A 50 -1.26 -12.67 4.35
C VAL A 50 -2.42 -11.71 4.10
N GLY A 51 -3.56 -12.22 3.63
CA GLY A 51 -4.79 -11.47 3.37
C GLY A 51 -4.80 -10.70 2.05
N TYR A 52 -5.82 -9.84 1.88
CA TYR A 52 -6.04 -9.05 0.67
C TYR A 52 -5.73 -7.56 0.89
N PHE A 53 -5.51 -6.84 -0.20
CA PHE A 53 -5.50 -5.38 -0.20
C PHE A 53 -6.84 -4.87 -0.73
N LEU A 54 -7.41 -3.88 -0.04
CA LEU A 54 -8.63 -3.23 -0.48
C LEU A 54 -8.28 -1.83 -0.99
N PHE A 55 -8.62 -1.58 -2.25
CA PHE A 55 -8.41 -0.29 -2.89
C PHE A 55 -9.76 0.33 -3.27
N TRP A 56 -9.83 1.65 -3.14
CA TRP A 56 -10.87 2.45 -3.76
C TRP A 56 -10.32 3.04 -5.05
N GLU A 57 -10.84 2.58 -6.20
CA GLU A 57 -10.50 3.10 -7.53
C GLU A 57 -11.35 4.34 -7.86
N ASN A 58 -10.71 5.32 -8.50
CA ASN A 58 -11.35 6.52 -9.03
C ASN A 58 -12.05 7.40 -7.96
N PRO A 59 -11.38 7.73 -6.83
CA PRO A 59 -11.90 8.78 -5.98
C PRO A 59 -11.85 10.09 -6.78
N ALA A 60 -12.92 10.87 -6.78
CA ALA A 60 -12.83 12.28 -7.16
C ALA A 60 -11.89 12.91 -6.12
N VAL A 61 -10.58 12.90 -6.39
CA VAL A 61 -9.52 13.06 -5.38
C VAL A 61 -9.78 14.35 -4.61
N PRO A 62 -10.27 14.28 -3.36
CA PRO A 62 -10.46 15.46 -2.55
C PRO A 62 -9.08 16.02 -2.21
N ALA A 63 -8.99 17.32 -1.97
CA ALA A 63 -7.84 17.88 -1.25
C ALA A 63 -7.66 17.10 0.06
N GLY A 64 -6.47 16.56 0.31
CA GLY A 64 -6.22 15.71 1.48
C GLY A 64 -6.01 14.23 1.15
N THR A 65 -5.01 13.92 0.32
CA THR A 65 -4.49 12.55 0.21
C THR A 65 -3.02 12.56 0.59
N ARG A 66 -2.61 11.54 1.34
CA ARG A 66 -1.20 11.36 1.75
C ARG A 66 -0.52 10.36 0.84
N GLN A 67 0.77 10.55 0.62
CA GLN A 67 1.59 9.64 -0.15
C GLN A 67 2.20 8.56 0.74
N ILE A 68 2.51 7.41 0.16
CA ILE A 68 3.29 6.36 0.83
C ILE A 68 4.77 6.54 0.46
N GLY A 69 5.62 6.57 1.48
CA GLY A 69 7.06 6.85 1.34
C GLY A 69 7.38 8.33 1.43
N VAL A 70 8.66 8.67 1.23
CA VAL A 70 9.20 10.04 1.38
C VAL A 70 9.60 10.69 0.06
N ASN A 71 9.48 9.98 -1.06
CA ASN A 71 9.92 10.47 -2.37
C ASN A 71 8.85 11.35 -3.01
N ASP A 72 9.29 12.37 -3.73
CA ASP A 72 8.42 13.19 -4.58
C ASP A 72 7.72 12.30 -5.61
N LYS A 73 6.40 12.44 -5.72
CA LYS A 73 5.56 11.63 -6.62
C LYS A 73 5.20 12.42 -7.86
N GLN A 74 5.21 11.73 -9.00
CA GLN A 74 4.96 12.33 -10.31
C GLN A 74 3.47 12.40 -10.66
N GLN A 75 2.62 11.61 -9.97
CA GLN A 75 1.20 11.47 -10.28
C GLN A 75 0.30 11.76 -9.09
N VAL A 76 -0.94 12.17 -9.40
CA VAL A 76 -2.04 12.24 -8.44
C VAL A 76 -2.62 10.83 -8.27
N ALA A 77 -2.83 10.41 -7.03
CA ALA A 77 -3.32 9.07 -6.71
C ALA A 77 -4.69 8.79 -7.35
N ARG A 78 -4.78 7.76 -8.21
CA ARG A 78 -6.04 7.27 -8.78
C ARG A 78 -6.67 6.16 -7.94
N ARG A 79 -5.90 5.62 -6.99
CA ARG A 79 -6.30 4.58 -6.06
C ARG A 79 -5.91 4.93 -4.64
N LEU A 80 -6.82 4.67 -3.70
CA LEU A 80 -6.56 4.83 -2.27
C LEU A 80 -6.61 3.48 -1.58
N ILE A 81 -5.61 3.19 -0.75
CA ILE A 81 -5.64 1.97 0.07
C ILE A 81 -6.55 2.16 1.28
N VAL A 82 -7.60 1.34 1.32
CA VAL A 82 -8.62 1.33 2.38
C VAL A 82 -8.24 0.32 3.47
N ASP A 83 -7.74 -0.85 3.06
CA ASP A 83 -7.25 -1.89 3.98
C ASP A 83 -5.93 -2.51 3.50
N GLY A 84 -5.11 -2.92 4.48
CA GLY A 84 -3.79 -3.49 4.28
C GLY A 84 -2.67 -2.46 4.19
N GLN A 85 -2.93 -1.18 4.49
CA GLN A 85 -1.93 -0.10 4.51
C GLN A 85 -0.61 -0.52 5.17
N GLN A 86 -0.67 -1.02 6.41
CA GLN A 86 0.54 -1.31 7.18
C GLN A 86 1.37 -2.42 6.50
N ARG A 87 0.72 -3.43 5.92
CA ARG A 87 1.38 -4.48 5.14
C ARG A 87 2.02 -3.89 3.88
N LEU A 88 1.25 -3.14 3.10
CA LEU A 88 1.72 -2.59 1.83
C LEU A 88 2.87 -1.60 2.03
N THR A 89 2.78 -0.70 3.01
CA THR A 89 3.87 0.20 3.38
C THR A 89 5.10 -0.57 3.84
N SER A 90 4.94 -1.64 4.63
CA SER A 90 6.08 -2.47 5.07
C SER A 90 6.79 -3.14 3.90
N LEU A 91 6.02 -3.67 2.94
CA LEU A 91 6.56 -4.30 1.73
C LEU A 91 7.33 -3.28 0.89
N TYR A 92 6.74 -2.10 0.67
CA TYR A 92 7.40 -1.00 -0.03
C TYR A 92 8.70 -0.57 0.66
N SER A 93 8.65 -0.31 1.97
CA SER A 93 9.82 0.13 2.75
C SER A 93 10.96 -0.88 2.87
N VAL A 94 10.76 -2.15 2.54
CA VAL A 94 11.83 -3.16 2.56
C VAL A 94 12.33 -3.49 1.16
N ILE A 95 11.45 -3.47 0.15
CA ILE A 95 11.79 -3.87 -1.21
C ILE A 95 12.34 -2.70 -2.04
N LYS A 96 11.88 -1.48 -1.78
CA LYS A 96 12.22 -0.27 -2.56
C LYS A 96 13.12 0.72 -1.79
N ASN A 97 13.58 0.36 -0.59
CA ASN A 97 14.55 1.15 0.17
C ASN A 97 15.99 0.84 -0.26
#